data_AF-A0A973FZG5-F1
#
_entry.id   AF-A0A973FZG5-F1
#
_cell.length_a   1.000
_cell.length_b   1.000
_cell.length_c   1.000
_cell.angle_alpha   90.00
_cell.angle_beta   90.00
_cell.angle_gamma   90.00
#
_symmetry.space_group_name_H-M   'P 1'
#
loop_
_entity.id
_entity.type
_entity.pdbx_description
1 polymer ?
#
loop_
_entity_poly.entity_id
_entity_poly.type
_entity_poly.pdbx_seq_one_letter_code
_entity_poly.pdbx_strand_id
1 'polypeptide(L)'
;MPRGPRLDAPGTLHHVIVRGIEQGSIVRDDMDRKTFVDRMGLLANGSGTGIYAFSLMTNHAHILLKSSPDGISSYMQRLLTGYAQYFNRRHKRVGHFFQNRYKSIICEEEAYFAKLVAYIHLNPLRAGLV
;
A
#
# COMPACT_ATOMS: atom_id res chain seq x y z
N MET A 1 8.88 -7.42 22.19
CA MET A 1 7.99 -8.57 21.94
C MET A 1 8.00 -8.92 20.45
N PRO A 2 8.20 -10.19 20.08
CA PRO A 2 8.01 -10.62 18.70
C PRO A 2 6.55 -10.38 18.30
N ARG A 3 6.33 -9.80 17.13
CA ARG A 3 4.97 -9.57 16.62
C ARG A 3 4.42 -10.89 16.07
N GLY A 4 3.17 -11.22 16.39
CA GLY A 4 2.51 -12.41 15.86
C GLY A 4 2.47 -12.45 14.33
N PRO A 5 2.33 -13.65 13.74
CA PRO A 5 2.14 -13.81 12.30
C PRO A 5 0.88 -13.06 11.84
N ARG A 6 0.90 -12.50 10.63
CA ARG A 6 -0.31 -11.92 10.04
C ARG A 6 -1.23 -13.06 9.62
N LEU A 7 -2.51 -12.94 9.96
CA LEU A 7 -3.54 -13.81 9.42
C LEU A 7 -3.73 -13.46 7.94
N ASP A 8 -3.46 -14.43 7.08
CA ASP A 8 -3.54 -14.31 5.63
C ASP A 8 -3.83 -15.70 5.07
N ALA A 9 -4.94 -15.81 4.36
CA ALA A 9 -5.32 -16.99 3.60
C ALA A 9 -5.61 -16.56 2.15
N PRO A 10 -5.37 -17.42 1.15
CA PRO A 10 -5.66 -17.10 -0.25
C PRO A 10 -7.11 -16.61 -0.41
N GLY A 11 -7.29 -15.52 -1.16
CA GLY A 11 -8.60 -14.89 -1.34
C GLY A 11 -9.01 -13.91 -0.24
N THR A 12 -8.26 -13.78 0.85
CA THR A 12 -8.58 -12.82 1.92
C THR A 12 -8.46 -11.38 1.43
N LEU A 13 -9.44 -10.53 1.81
CA LEU A 13 -9.38 -9.09 1.57
C LEU A 13 -8.63 -8.37 2.69
N HIS A 14 -7.76 -7.45 2.30
CA HIS A 14 -6.95 -6.67 3.22
C HIS A 14 -7.02 -5.18 2.91
N HIS A 15 -7.43 -4.38 3.89
CA HIS A 15 -7.15 -2.95 3.89
C HIS A 15 -5.73 -2.72 4.39
N VAL A 16 -4.86 -2.41 3.45
CA VAL A 16 -3.45 -2.14 3.68
C VAL A 16 -3.20 -0.65 3.82
N ILE A 17 -2.41 -0.28 4.83
CA ILE A 17 -1.99 1.10 5.07
C ILE A 17 -0.47 1.14 5.18
N VAL A 18 0.15 2.04 4.40
CA VAL A 18 1.59 2.30 4.40
C VAL A 18 1.83 3.76 4.68
N ARG A 19 2.84 4.10 5.48
CA ARG A 19 3.11 5.47 5.92
C ARG A 19 4.60 5.77 5.93
N GLY A 20 4.97 6.95 5.44
CA GLY A 20 6.35 7.43 5.46
C GLY A 20 6.88 7.58 6.89
N ILE A 21 8.19 7.39 7.05
CA ILE A 21 8.87 7.66 8.32
C ILE A 21 8.61 9.11 8.76
N GLU A 22 8.42 9.34 10.07
CA GLU A 22 8.10 10.66 10.63
C GLU A 22 6.85 11.33 10.01
N GLN A 23 5.93 10.51 9.45
CA GLN A 23 4.79 11.01 8.66
C GLN A 23 5.21 11.87 7.46
N GLY A 24 6.45 11.70 6.99
CA GLY A 24 7.02 12.39 5.85
C GLY A 24 6.45 11.90 4.52
N SER A 25 6.70 12.70 3.49
CA SER A 25 6.18 12.45 2.14
C SER A 25 6.73 11.15 1.56
N ILE A 26 5.82 10.27 1.10
CA ILE A 26 6.15 9.07 0.31
C ILE A 26 6.12 9.33 -1.19
N VAL A 27 5.59 10.47 -1.62
CA VAL A 27 5.64 11.00 -2.99
C VAL A 27 5.89 12.51 -2.91
N ARG A 28 6.75 13.05 -3.78
CA ARG A 28 7.03 14.50 -3.88
C ARG A 28 6.53 15.12 -5.16
N ASP A 29 6.46 14.34 -6.23
CA ASP A 29 6.04 14.77 -7.57
C ASP A 29 5.22 13.68 -8.27
N ASP A 30 4.74 13.98 -9.48
CA ASP A 30 3.94 13.03 -10.26
C ASP A 30 4.74 11.82 -10.75
N MET A 31 6.06 11.96 -10.87
CA MET A 31 6.93 10.84 -11.25
C MET A 31 7.01 9.81 -10.11
N ASP A 32 7.10 10.26 -8.86
CA ASP A 32 7.03 9.40 -7.68
C ASP A 32 5.67 8.68 -7.62
N ARG A 33 4.56 9.42 -7.85
CA ARG A 33 3.20 8.85 -7.89
C ARG A 33 3.07 7.78 -8.96
N LYS A 34 3.48 8.10 -10.18
CA LYS A 34 3.45 7.17 -11.32
C LYS A 34 4.29 5.94 -11.03
N THR A 35 5.52 6.12 -10.52
CA THR A 35 6.41 5.00 -10.21
C THR A 35 5.84 4.07 -9.14
N PHE A 36 5.19 4.62 -8.11
CA PHE A 36 4.52 3.81 -7.08
C PHE A 36 3.40 2.96 -7.70
N VAL A 37 2.51 3.58 -8.47
CA VAL A 37 1.35 2.92 -9.08
C VAL A 37 1.77 1.89 -10.13
N ASP A 38 2.71 2.24 -11.02
CA ASP A 38 3.24 1.32 -12.03
C ASP A 38 3.84 0.07 -11.38
N ARG A 39 4.66 0.24 -10.33
CA ARG A 39 5.27 -0.87 -9.61
C ARG A 39 4.22 -1.74 -8.92
N MET A 40 3.21 -1.12 -8.32
CA MET A 40 2.10 -1.80 -7.67
C MET A 40 1.34 -2.68 -8.68
N GLY A 41 0.95 -2.13 -9.84
CA GLY A 41 0.27 -2.88 -10.90
C GLY A 41 1.14 -3.99 -11.50
N LEU A 42 2.42 -3.73 -11.77
CA LEU A 42 3.35 -4.73 -12.31
C LEU A 42 3.49 -5.94 -11.39
N LEU A 43 3.69 -5.69 -10.09
CA LEU A 43 3.83 -6.76 -9.11
C LEU A 43 2.54 -7.55 -8.93
N ALA A 44 1.39 -6.88 -8.98
CA ALA A 44 0.08 -7.52 -8.81
C ALA A 44 -0.21 -8.48 -9.96
N ASN A 45 0.07 -8.07 -11.19
CA ASN A 45 -0.04 -8.94 -12.37
C ASN A 45 0.89 -10.16 -12.27
N GLY A 46 2.11 -9.97 -11.74
CA GLY A 46 3.09 -11.06 -11.60
C GLY A 46 2.83 -12.03 -10.45
N SER A 47 2.08 -11.65 -9.42
CA SER A 47 1.77 -12.50 -8.24
C SER A 47 0.33 -13.00 -8.18
N GLY A 48 -0.54 -12.53 -9.08
CA GLY A 48 -1.99 -12.77 -9.01
C GLY A 48 -2.67 -12.08 -7.81
N THR A 49 -2.01 -11.13 -7.16
CA THR A 49 -2.59 -10.36 -6.05
C THR A 49 -3.62 -9.37 -6.61
N GLY A 50 -4.87 -9.47 -6.17
CA GLY A 50 -5.93 -8.56 -6.63
C GLY A 50 -5.77 -7.17 -6.02
N ILE A 51 -5.99 -6.12 -6.80
CA ILE A 51 -6.11 -4.73 -6.32
C ILE A 51 -7.52 -4.25 -6.65
N TYR A 52 -8.32 -3.95 -5.62
CA TYR A 52 -9.71 -3.49 -5.82
C TYR A 52 -9.87 -1.98 -5.74
N ALA A 53 -9.07 -1.32 -4.90
CA ALA A 53 -9.09 0.13 -4.74
C ALA A 53 -7.77 0.61 -4.14
N PHE A 54 -7.38 1.85 -4.43
CA PHE A 54 -6.27 2.49 -3.73
C PHE A 54 -6.43 4.01 -3.68
N SER A 55 -5.74 4.62 -2.72
CA SER A 55 -5.53 6.06 -2.62
C SER A 55 -4.09 6.31 -2.19
N LEU A 56 -3.38 7.14 -2.98
CA LEU A 56 -2.00 7.53 -2.74
C LEU A 56 -1.95 8.98 -2.29
N MET A 57 -1.88 9.17 -0.98
CA MET A 57 -1.72 10.47 -0.34
C MET A 57 -0.25 10.88 -0.34
N THR A 58 0.03 12.12 0.06
CA THR A 58 1.42 12.64 0.09
C THR A 58 2.31 11.83 1.02
N ASN A 59 1.85 11.45 2.23
CA ASN A 59 2.66 10.76 3.24
C ASN A 59 2.21 9.33 3.59
N HIS A 60 1.14 8.83 2.99
CA HIS A 60 0.65 7.48 3.21
C HIS A 60 -0.17 6.99 2.03
N ALA A 61 -0.40 5.67 1.95
CA ALA A 61 -1.33 5.10 0.97
C ALA A 61 -2.26 4.10 1.65
N HIS A 62 -3.49 4.03 1.13
CA HIS A 62 -4.48 3.03 1.45
C HIS A 62 -4.68 2.15 0.22
N ILE A 63 -4.66 0.83 0.39
CA ILE A 63 -4.78 -0.13 -0.70
C ILE A 63 -5.70 -1.25 -0.25
N LEU A 64 -6.68 -1.61 -1.06
CA LEU A 64 -7.53 -2.78 -0.85
C LEU A 64 -7.02 -3.92 -1.73
N LEU A 65 -6.43 -4.94 -1.09
CA LEU A 65 -5.81 -6.08 -1.76
C LEU A 65 -6.61 -7.36 -1.53
N LYS A 66 -6.63 -8.26 -2.53
CA LYS A 66 -6.99 -9.67 -2.37
C LYS A 66 -5.73 -10.52 -2.37
N SER A 67 -5.58 -11.32 -1.33
CA SER A 67 -4.45 -12.22 -1.22
C SER A 67 -4.45 -13.27 -2.34
N SER A 68 -3.29 -13.52 -2.93
CA SER A 68 -3.06 -14.65 -3.84
C SER A 68 -2.60 -15.88 -3.05
N PRO A 69 -2.40 -17.05 -3.68
CA PRO A 69 -1.85 -18.22 -2.98
C PRO A 69 -0.52 -17.98 -2.27
N ASP A 70 0.31 -17.06 -2.77
CA ASP A 70 1.61 -16.70 -2.19
C ASP A 70 1.51 -15.70 -1.01
N GLY A 71 0.31 -15.21 -0.71
CA GLY A 71 0.05 -14.26 0.36
C GLY A 71 0.41 -12.81 0.04
N ILE A 72 -0.20 -11.87 0.77
CA ILE A 72 0.08 -10.43 0.61
C ILE A 72 1.46 -10.03 1.13
N SER A 73 2.08 -10.83 2.01
CA SER A 73 3.35 -10.48 2.63
C SER A 73 4.51 -10.42 1.64
N SER A 74 4.61 -11.41 0.75
CA SER A 74 5.62 -11.45 -0.31
C SER A 74 5.44 -10.27 -1.29
N TYR A 75 4.20 -10.05 -1.74
CA TYR A 75 3.85 -8.92 -2.60
C TYR A 75 4.24 -7.57 -1.99
N MET A 76 3.81 -7.30 -0.75
CA MET A 76 4.08 -6.03 -0.07
C MET A 76 5.57 -5.82 0.22
N GLN A 77 6.34 -6.88 0.50
CA GLN A 77 7.78 -6.78 0.67
C GLN A 77 8.45 -6.29 -0.63
N ARG A 78 8.08 -6.87 -1.78
CA ARG A 78 8.63 -6.50 -3.09
C ARG A 78 8.22 -5.07 -3.51
N LEU A 79 6.98 -4.68 -3.21
CA LEU A 79 6.47 -3.34 -3.48
C LEU A 79 7.23 -2.29 -2.66
N LEU A 80 7.22 -2.43 -1.33
CA LEU A 80 7.74 -1.39 -0.43
C LEU A 80 9.26 -1.30 -0.46
N THR A 81 9.96 -2.44 -0.51
CA THR A 81 11.43 -2.43 -0.55
C THR A 81 11.92 -1.73 -1.81
N GLY A 82 11.39 -2.11 -2.97
CA GLY A 82 11.87 -1.55 -4.21
C GLY A 82 11.43 -0.11 -4.45
N TYR A 83 10.24 0.29 -3.96
CA TYR A 83 9.85 1.70 -4.00
C TYR A 83 10.71 2.56 -3.07
N ALA A 84 11.00 2.08 -1.86
CA ALA A 84 11.90 2.78 -0.94
C ALA A 84 13.30 2.97 -1.53
N GLN A 85 13.86 1.94 -2.18
CA GLN A 85 15.14 2.03 -2.89
C GLN A 85 15.11 3.05 -4.03
N TYR A 86 14.06 3.02 -4.86
CA TYR A 86 13.87 4.01 -5.92
C TYR A 86 13.83 5.44 -5.36
N PHE A 87 12.97 5.67 -4.36
CA PHE A 87 12.75 6.99 -3.80
C PHE A 87 14.02 7.54 -3.15
N ASN A 88 14.70 6.71 -2.35
CA ASN A 88 15.95 7.10 -1.70
C ASN A 88 17.02 7.46 -2.74
N ARG A 89 17.16 6.68 -3.82
CA ARG A 89 18.11 6.98 -4.89
C ARG A 89 17.76 8.28 -5.63
N ARG A 90 16.49 8.46 -6.04
CA ARG A 90 16.02 9.63 -6.78
C ARG A 90 16.22 10.92 -5.98
N HIS A 91 15.89 10.88 -4.69
CA HIS A 91 15.89 12.04 -3.80
C HIS A 91 17.16 12.17 -2.94
N LYS A 92 18.20 11.38 -3.24
CA LYS A 92 19.48 11.34 -2.50
C LYS A 92 19.30 11.18 -0.98
N ARG A 93 18.29 10.40 -0.57
CA ARG A 93 18.02 10.10 0.85
C ARG A 93 18.76 8.83 1.27
N VAL A 94 19.06 8.78 2.56
CA VAL A 94 19.62 7.60 3.24
C VAL A 94 18.72 7.20 4.40
N GLY A 95 18.77 5.92 4.78
CA GLY A 95 18.01 5.37 5.90
C GLY A 95 16.61 4.86 5.55
N HIS A 96 15.84 4.61 6.61
CA HIS A 96 14.48 4.06 6.50
C HIS A 96 13.54 5.03 5.79
N PHE A 97 12.67 4.48 4.94
CA PHE A 97 11.72 5.28 4.18
C PHE A 97 10.28 5.18 4.72
N PHE A 98 9.84 3.97 5.06
CA PHE A 98 8.56 3.75 5.73
C PHE A 98 8.74 3.63 7.24
N GLN A 99 7.76 4.10 8.01
CA GLN A 99 7.82 4.12 9.47
C GLN A 99 7.92 2.71 10.08
N ASN A 100 7.22 1.75 9.49
CA ASN A 100 7.12 0.37 9.94
C ASN A 100 6.75 -0.52 8.75
N ARG A 101 6.61 -1.83 8.99
CA ARG A 101 5.87 -2.69 8.06
C ARG A 101 4.45 -2.14 7.86
N TYR A 102 3.86 -2.43 6.71
CA TYR A 102 2.47 -2.07 6.42
C TYR A 102 1.50 -2.61 7.50
N LYS A 103 0.45 -1.83 7.79
CA LYS A 103 -0.72 -2.30 8.55
C LYS A 103 -1.63 -3.06 7.59
N SER A 104 -2.22 -4.15 8.05
CA SER A 104 -3.22 -4.93 7.30
C SER A 104 -4.40 -5.21 8.21
N ILE A 105 -5.59 -4.89 7.74
CA ILE A 105 -6.86 -5.13 8.42
C ILE A 105 -7.65 -6.05 7.50
N ILE A 106 -8.08 -7.21 7.99
CA ILE A 106 -8.93 -8.12 7.23
C ILE A 106 -10.32 -7.49 7.06
N CYS A 107 -10.88 -7.56 5.86
CA CYS A 107 -12.20 -7.01 5.56
C CYS A 107 -13.17 -8.14 5.20
N GLU A 108 -14.40 -8.07 5.69
CA GLU A 108 -15.49 -8.97 5.30
C GLU A 108 -16.12 -8.49 3.97
N GLU A 109 -16.37 -9.43 3.04
CA GLU A 109 -16.64 -9.15 1.62
C GLU A 109 -17.95 -8.40 1.34
N GLU A 110 -19.01 -8.53 2.16
CA GLU A 110 -20.37 -8.14 1.69
C GLU A 110 -20.86 -6.78 2.20
N ALA A 111 -20.76 -6.46 3.50
CA ALA A 111 -21.28 -5.18 4.03
C ALA A 111 -20.24 -4.05 4.07
N TYR A 112 -18.95 -4.40 4.10
CA TYR A 112 -17.86 -3.43 4.29
C TYR A 112 -17.17 -3.03 2.97
N PHE A 113 -17.23 -3.87 1.94
CA PHE A 113 -16.49 -3.67 0.69
C PHE A 113 -16.85 -2.37 -0.04
N ALA A 114 -18.13 -2.14 -0.36
CA ALA A 114 -18.56 -0.93 -1.06
C ALA A 114 -18.25 0.34 -0.24
N LYS A 115 -18.46 0.29 1.08
CA LYS A 115 -18.13 1.40 2.00
C LYS A 115 -16.64 1.67 2.05
N LEU A 116 -15.81 0.63 2.04
CA LEU A 116 -14.35 0.74 2.07
C LEU A 116 -13.81 1.28 0.73
N VAL A 117 -14.35 0.83 -0.40
CA VAL A 117 -14.01 1.37 -1.72
C VAL A 117 -14.33 2.87 -1.77
N ALA A 118 -15.54 3.27 -1.36
CA ALA A 118 -15.92 4.67 -1.27
C ALA A 118 -15.01 5.46 -0.32
N TYR A 119 -14.71 4.91 0.86
CA TYR A 119 -13.79 5.51 1.82
C TYR A 119 -12.40 5.76 1.24
N ILE A 120 -11.85 4.78 0.52
CA ILE A 120 -10.52 4.89 -0.10
C ILE A 120 -10.51 6.02 -1.14
N HIS A 121 -11.50 6.05 -2.04
CA HIS A 121 -11.56 7.07 -3.09
C HIS A 121 -11.90 8.47 -2.57
N LEU A 122 -12.66 8.59 -1.48
CA LEU A 122 -12.97 9.88 -0.85
C LEU A 122 -11.83 10.43 0.01
N ASN A 123 -10.77 9.66 0.24
CA ASN A 123 -9.69 10.05 1.15
C ASN A 123 -8.90 11.29 0.67
N PRO A 124 -8.53 11.41 -0.64
CA PRO A 124 -7.93 12.62 -1.18
C PRO A 124 -8.81 13.86 -1.01
N LEU A 125 -10.12 13.73 -1.28
CA LEU A 125 -11.10 14.81 -1.13
C LEU A 125 -11.21 15.27 0.33
N ARG A 126 -11.34 14.33 1.27
CA ARG A 126 -11.41 14.64 2.71
C ARG A 126 -10.16 15.32 3.25
N ALA A 127 -9.02 15.12 2.59
CA ALA A 127 -7.76 15.77 2.95
C ALA A 127 -7.53 17.10 2.21
N GLY A 128 -8.47 17.55 1.37
CA GLY A 128 -8.35 18.79 0.59
C GLY A 128 -7.24 18.76 -0.47
N LEU A 129 -6.91 17.57 -0.99
CA LEU A 129 -5.88 17.41 -2.03
C LEU A 129 -6.43 17.58 -3.46
N VAL A 130 -7.74 17.51 -3.62
CA VAL A 130 -8.51 17.71 -4.86
C VAL A 130 -9.80 18.44 -4.54
#